data_AF-A0A9E2PYI2-F1
#
_entry.id   AF-A0A9E2PYI2-F1
#
_cell.length_a   1.000
_cell.length_b   1.000
_cell.length_c   1.000
_cell.angle_alpha   90.00
_cell.angle_beta   90.00
_cell.angle_gamma   90.00
#
_symmetry.space_group_name_H-M   'P 1'
#
loop_
_entity.id
_entity.type
_entity.pdbx_description
1 polymer ?
#
loop_
_entity_poly.entity_id
_entity_poly.type
_entity_poly.pdbx_seq_one_letter_code
_entity_poly.pdbx_strand_id
1 'polypeptide(L)'
;NKYILLFIYGSLILFQIFSYYKYGIKTYILPDDYARFGKELPYWFTAIRTIYPLLAFLVCLGLISSLLKSQGYHKYVWIILTLGFFPIVALYGRRFILAVIIILAILWLIEKRKDVFVRKYLAVGLLMTLGFFLCNNIFQAYREDIQTVGQVNLAKLKNPFTAAINFDATLKNFKARPGTWEFNFLVFNHQYSKPGMFTDGKISWEGIKSSIPRIIWPGKQFLVIDEILANLYRVKTKEVDIGKNIFGVVQVDFGYLSLIIVPLIIISIIAIMAALIRMTIHYPTFLWLFSGNILFFLVNIEENGNEILYMLRNIGLILLIFYGYLMANKILKFCNQKVRGIN
;
A
#
# COMPACT_ATOMS: atom_id res chain seq x y z
N ASN A 1 -13.54 -16.38 0.87
CA ASN A 1 -14.95 -16.25 1.31
C ASN A 1 -15.51 -15.00 0.64
N LYS A 2 -16.53 -15.13 -0.23
CA LYS A 2 -17.08 -14.02 -1.03
C LYS A 2 -17.71 -12.91 -0.19
N TYR A 3 -18.31 -13.25 0.95
CA TYR A 3 -18.99 -12.29 1.81
C TYR A 3 -18.00 -11.36 2.53
N ILE A 4 -16.89 -11.91 3.03
CA ILE A 4 -15.82 -11.11 3.66
C ILE A 4 -15.21 -10.14 2.65
N LEU A 5 -14.96 -10.59 1.42
CA LEU A 5 -14.44 -9.74 0.35
C LEU A 5 -15.39 -8.59 0.03
N LEU A 6 -16.68 -8.88 -0.15
CA LEU A 6 -17.70 -7.86 -0.46
C LEU A 6 -17.94 -6.90 0.72
N PHE A 7 -17.85 -7.40 1.96
CA PHE A 7 -17.92 -6.56 3.16
C PHE A 7 -16.78 -5.55 3.18
N ILE A 8 -15.52 -6.00 3.02
CA ILE A 8 -14.35 -5.10 3.00
C ILE A 8 -14.46 -4.12 1.83
N TYR A 9 -14.87 -4.59 0.64
CA TYR A 9 -15.11 -3.74 -0.54
C TYR A 9 -16.10 -2.61 -0.23
N GLY A 10 -17.26 -2.94 0.34
CA GLY A 10 -18.28 -1.95 0.73
C GLY A 10 -17.77 -0.99 1.81
N SER A 11 -17.05 -1.51 2.81
CA SER A 11 -16.46 -0.68 3.88
C SER A 11 -15.45 0.33 3.34
N LEU A 12 -14.63 -0.03 2.34
CA LEU A 12 -13.69 0.91 1.72
C LEU A 12 -14.42 2.08 1.04
N ILE A 13 -15.48 1.78 0.26
CA ILE A 13 -16.30 2.80 -0.39
C ILE A 13 -16.96 3.70 0.64
N LEU A 14 -17.62 3.12 1.64
CA LEU A 14 -18.31 3.87 2.69
C LEU A 14 -17.35 4.74 3.49
N PHE A 15 -16.15 4.24 3.80
CA PHE A 15 -15.12 5.00 4.50
C PHE A 15 -14.65 6.20 3.66
N GLN A 16 -14.47 6.03 2.35
CA GLN A 16 -14.09 7.12 1.46
C GLN A 16 -15.18 8.20 1.33
N ILE A 17 -16.44 7.78 1.19
CA ILE A 17 -17.61 8.68 1.16
C ILE A 17 -17.68 9.45 2.49
N PHE A 18 -17.59 8.74 3.61
CA PHE A 18 -17.61 9.35 4.94
C PHE A 18 -16.44 10.32 5.17
N SER A 19 -15.24 9.95 4.76
CA SER A 19 -14.03 10.81 4.79
C SER A 19 -14.27 12.12 4.05
N TYR A 20 -14.88 12.04 2.87
CA TYR A 20 -15.20 13.22 2.08
C TYR A 20 -16.29 14.08 2.71
N TYR A 21 -17.42 13.50 3.10
CA TYR A 21 -18.56 14.27 3.63
C TYR A 21 -18.28 14.86 5.02
N LYS A 22 -17.62 14.12 5.90
CA LYS A 22 -17.41 14.57 7.30
C LYS A 22 -16.16 15.44 7.46
N TYR A 23 -15.09 15.11 6.74
CA TYR A 23 -13.80 15.76 6.93
C TYR A 23 -13.33 16.54 5.70
N GLY A 24 -14.06 16.52 4.58
CA GLY A 24 -13.65 17.18 3.35
C GLY A 24 -12.42 16.53 2.68
N ILE A 25 -12.00 15.36 3.15
CA ILE A 25 -10.75 14.74 2.71
C ILE A 25 -11.01 13.87 1.49
N LYS A 26 -10.53 14.34 0.33
CA LYS A 26 -10.72 13.72 -0.97
C LYS A 26 -9.82 12.51 -1.20
N THR A 27 -8.51 12.62 -1.00
CA THR A 27 -7.56 11.55 -1.33
C THR A 27 -6.31 11.60 -0.48
N TYR A 28 -5.38 12.50 -0.77
CA TYR A 28 -4.15 12.73 -0.02
C TYR A 28 -4.34 13.99 0.82
N ILE A 29 -3.97 13.97 2.11
CA ILE A 29 -3.91 15.21 2.88
C ILE A 29 -2.57 15.83 2.52
N LEU A 30 -2.57 16.93 1.76
CA LEU A 30 -1.34 17.68 1.55
C LEU A 30 -0.87 18.22 2.92
N PRO A 31 0.44 18.41 3.14
CA PRO A 31 0.93 19.07 4.35
C PRO A 31 0.20 20.39 4.63
N ASP A 32 -0.16 21.12 3.58
CA ASP A 32 -0.92 22.37 3.65
C ASP A 32 -2.40 22.18 4.01
N ASP A 33 -2.98 21.02 3.67
CA ASP A 33 -4.32 20.64 4.13
C ASP A 33 -4.30 20.29 5.63
N TYR A 34 -3.22 19.69 6.13
CA TYR A 34 -2.99 19.44 7.56
C TYR A 34 -3.01 20.74 8.37
N ALA A 35 -2.40 21.81 7.83
CA ALA A 35 -2.42 23.14 8.44
C ALA A 35 -3.82 23.80 8.39
N ARG A 36 -4.60 23.58 7.31
CA ARG A 36 -5.98 24.07 7.19
C ARG A 36 -6.98 23.34 8.09
N PHE A 37 -6.80 22.03 8.33
CA PHE A 37 -7.75 21.25 9.12
C PHE A 37 -7.70 21.54 10.62
N GLY A 38 -6.68 22.27 11.11
CA GLY A 38 -6.67 23.02 12.37
C GLY A 38 -6.86 22.22 13.67
N LYS A 39 -7.30 20.96 13.63
CA LYS A 39 -7.53 20.08 14.78
C LYS A 39 -7.40 18.63 14.33
N GLU A 40 -6.74 17.87 15.20
CA GLU A 40 -6.41 16.46 15.10
C GLU A 40 -7.55 15.62 14.52
N LEU A 41 -7.35 15.03 13.34
CA LEU A 41 -8.22 13.95 12.88
C LEU A 41 -8.25 12.87 13.95
N PRO A 42 -9.42 12.28 14.25
CA PRO A 42 -9.51 11.24 15.27
C PRO A 42 -8.52 10.11 15.00
N TYR A 43 -7.90 9.58 16.06
CA TYR A 43 -6.90 8.52 15.91
C TYR A 43 -7.42 7.30 15.13
N TRP A 44 -8.69 6.92 15.33
CA TRP A 44 -9.29 5.82 14.59
C TRP A 44 -9.33 6.09 13.07
N PHE A 45 -9.52 7.35 12.68
CA PHE A 45 -9.56 7.76 11.27
C PHE A 45 -8.18 7.66 10.63
N THR A 46 -7.15 8.17 11.32
CA THR A 46 -5.76 8.06 10.85
C THR A 46 -5.30 6.60 10.83
N ALA A 47 -5.66 5.80 11.84
CA ALA A 47 -5.35 4.38 11.90
C ALA A 47 -5.94 3.59 10.72
N ILE A 48 -7.24 3.75 10.43
CA ILE A 48 -7.88 3.09 9.27
C ILE A 48 -7.19 3.50 7.98
N ARG A 49 -6.86 4.79 7.82
CA ARG A 49 -6.16 5.29 6.64
C ARG A 49 -4.79 4.66 6.42
N THR A 50 -4.06 4.27 7.46
CA THR A 50 -2.77 3.58 7.30
C THR A 50 -2.92 2.16 6.75
N ILE A 51 -4.04 1.49 7.00
CA ILE A 51 -4.30 0.11 6.56
C ILE A 51 -5.11 0.08 5.26
N TYR A 52 -5.78 1.19 4.90
CA TYR A 52 -6.60 1.31 3.71
C TYR A 52 -5.84 0.91 2.41
N PRO A 53 -4.60 1.37 2.16
CA PRO A 53 -3.82 0.91 1.02
C PRO A 53 -3.60 -0.61 1.02
N LEU A 54 -3.34 -1.24 2.16
CA LEU A 54 -3.24 -2.70 2.17
C LEU A 54 -4.58 -3.37 1.83
N LEU A 55 -5.68 -2.90 2.42
CA LEU A 55 -7.02 -3.47 2.21
C LEU A 55 -7.51 -3.31 0.77
N ALA A 56 -7.29 -2.15 0.16
CA ALA A 56 -7.66 -1.94 -1.23
C ALA A 56 -6.88 -2.86 -2.18
N PHE A 57 -5.61 -3.14 -1.89
CA PHE A 57 -4.77 -4.05 -2.67
C PHE A 57 -5.29 -5.48 -2.53
N LEU A 58 -5.58 -5.90 -1.30
CA LEU A 58 -6.19 -7.19 -1.00
C LEU A 58 -7.54 -7.38 -1.71
N VAL A 59 -8.41 -6.37 -1.68
CA VAL A 59 -9.71 -6.39 -2.35
C VAL A 59 -9.54 -6.53 -3.86
N CYS A 60 -8.63 -5.78 -4.48
CA CYS A 60 -8.34 -5.92 -5.90
C CYS A 60 -7.91 -7.36 -6.25
N LEU A 61 -6.97 -7.93 -5.50
CA LEU A 61 -6.52 -9.30 -5.69
C LEU A 61 -7.67 -10.32 -5.50
N GLY A 62 -8.53 -10.09 -4.51
CA GLY A 62 -9.71 -10.91 -4.25
C GLY A 62 -10.77 -10.84 -5.37
N LEU A 63 -11.01 -9.64 -5.93
CA LEU A 63 -11.92 -9.42 -7.05
C LEU A 63 -11.42 -10.11 -8.31
N ILE A 64 -10.14 -9.94 -8.66
CA ILE A 64 -9.56 -10.58 -9.84
C ILE A 64 -9.54 -12.11 -9.65
N SER A 65 -9.16 -12.62 -8.48
CA SER A 65 -9.21 -14.07 -8.21
C SER A 65 -10.63 -14.64 -8.32
N SER A 66 -11.64 -13.91 -7.85
CA SER A 66 -13.04 -14.32 -7.94
C SER A 66 -13.55 -14.27 -9.39
N LEU A 67 -13.15 -13.26 -10.15
CA LEU A 67 -13.43 -13.14 -11.58
C LEU A 67 -12.87 -14.33 -12.36
N LEU A 68 -11.62 -14.73 -12.11
CA LEU A 68 -10.96 -15.86 -12.78
C LEU A 68 -11.65 -17.21 -12.50
N LYS A 69 -12.22 -17.38 -11.31
CA LYS A 69 -12.91 -18.62 -10.89
C LYS A 69 -14.38 -18.66 -11.30
N SER A 70 -14.97 -17.51 -11.65
CA SER A 70 -16.40 -17.39 -11.93
C SER A 70 -16.79 -17.87 -13.33
N GLN A 71 -17.97 -18.51 -13.43
CA GLN A 71 -18.57 -18.96 -14.70
C GLN A 71 -19.99 -18.38 -14.86
N GLY A 72 -20.46 -18.31 -16.11
CA GLY A 72 -21.81 -17.85 -16.44
C GLY A 72 -22.11 -16.41 -16.01
N TYR A 73 -23.34 -16.14 -15.58
CA TYR A 73 -23.82 -14.79 -15.20
C TYR A 73 -22.98 -14.14 -14.09
N HIS A 74 -22.47 -14.95 -13.14
CA HIS A 74 -21.65 -14.46 -12.04
C HIS A 74 -20.36 -13.79 -12.51
N LYS A 75 -19.84 -14.16 -13.69
CA LYS A 75 -18.65 -13.53 -14.27
C LYS A 75 -18.89 -12.04 -14.54
N TYR A 76 -20.05 -11.68 -15.08
CA TYR A 76 -20.39 -10.28 -15.37
C TYR A 76 -20.49 -9.44 -14.10
N VAL A 77 -21.03 -10.00 -13.02
CA VAL A 77 -21.08 -9.32 -11.71
C VAL A 77 -19.67 -8.98 -11.23
N TRP A 78 -18.73 -9.92 -11.30
CA TRP A 78 -17.34 -9.66 -10.90
C TRP A 78 -16.62 -8.68 -11.82
N ILE A 79 -16.93 -8.65 -13.12
CA ILE A 79 -16.40 -7.64 -14.05
C ILE A 79 -16.86 -6.24 -13.62
N ILE A 80 -18.16 -6.06 -13.36
CA ILE A 80 -18.73 -4.77 -12.94
C ILE A 80 -18.11 -4.31 -11.63
N LEU A 81 -18.00 -5.19 -10.64
CA LEU A 81 -17.37 -4.88 -9.35
C LEU A 81 -15.89 -4.50 -9.52
N THR A 82 -15.16 -5.20 -10.39
CA THR A 82 -13.75 -4.90 -10.67
C THR A 82 -13.60 -3.54 -11.34
N LEU A 83 -14.39 -3.26 -12.39
CA LEU A 83 -14.39 -1.97 -13.08
C LEU A 83 -14.79 -0.80 -12.17
N GLY A 84 -15.80 -1.00 -11.31
CA GLY A 84 -16.21 0.00 -10.32
C GLY A 84 -15.15 0.28 -9.26
N PHE A 85 -14.24 -0.67 -9.01
CA PHE A 85 -13.14 -0.50 -8.05
C PHE A 85 -11.97 0.33 -8.59
N PHE A 86 -11.74 0.30 -9.91
CA PHE A 86 -10.60 0.99 -10.54
C PHE A 86 -10.56 2.50 -10.27
N PRO A 87 -11.67 3.25 -10.34
CA PRO A 87 -11.70 4.67 -9.97
C PRO A 87 -11.27 4.90 -8.52
N ILE A 88 -11.67 4.02 -7.60
CA ILE A 88 -11.28 4.11 -6.18
C ILE A 88 -9.77 3.95 -6.07
N VAL A 89 -9.20 2.95 -6.74
CA VAL A 89 -7.75 2.73 -6.78
C VAL A 89 -7.03 3.94 -7.39
N ALA A 90 -7.58 4.54 -8.46
CA ALA A 90 -7.01 5.72 -9.12
C ALA A 90 -6.92 6.93 -8.19
N LEU A 91 -7.87 7.09 -7.27
CA LEU A 91 -7.87 8.15 -6.26
C LEU A 91 -6.71 8.06 -5.26
N TYR A 92 -6.20 6.85 -4.99
CA TYR A 92 -5.05 6.64 -4.09
C TYR A 92 -3.70 6.83 -4.78
N GLY A 93 -3.72 7.16 -6.07
CA GLY A 93 -2.57 7.57 -6.84
C GLY A 93 -1.86 6.43 -7.56
N ARG A 94 -0.94 6.82 -8.44
CA ARG A 94 -0.20 5.97 -9.39
C ARG A 94 0.48 4.74 -8.81
N ARG A 95 0.94 4.79 -7.55
CA ARG A 95 1.64 3.69 -6.85
C ARG A 95 0.75 2.46 -6.73
N PHE A 96 -0.52 2.71 -6.41
CA PHE A 96 -1.50 1.67 -6.23
C PHE A 96 -1.85 0.98 -7.55
N ILE A 97 -1.75 1.71 -8.65
CA ILE A 97 -2.04 1.21 -9.98
C ILE A 97 -0.88 0.38 -10.50
N LEU A 98 0.37 0.78 -10.22
CA LEU A 98 1.54 -0.06 -10.48
C LEU A 98 1.41 -1.42 -9.77
N ALA A 99 0.97 -1.42 -8.51
CA ALA A 99 0.71 -2.64 -7.75
C ALA A 99 -0.37 -3.53 -8.40
N VAL A 100 -1.46 -2.93 -8.91
CA VAL A 100 -2.50 -3.64 -9.66
C VAL A 100 -1.97 -4.20 -10.98
N ILE A 101 -1.14 -3.44 -11.72
CA ILE A 101 -0.51 -3.89 -12.98
C ILE A 101 0.40 -5.09 -12.71
N ILE A 102 1.23 -5.04 -11.66
CA ILE A 102 2.11 -6.14 -11.28
C ILE A 102 1.29 -7.38 -10.92
N ILE A 103 0.19 -7.25 -10.17
CA ILE A 103 -0.70 -8.37 -9.88
C ILE A 103 -1.32 -8.95 -11.16
N LEU A 104 -1.82 -8.09 -12.05
CA LEU A 104 -2.39 -8.54 -13.32
C LEU A 104 -1.36 -9.29 -14.17
N ALA A 105 -0.11 -8.83 -14.17
CA ALA A 105 1.01 -9.50 -14.85
C ALA A 105 1.34 -10.84 -14.21
N ILE A 106 1.43 -10.92 -12.88
CA ILE A 106 1.66 -12.18 -12.14
C ILE A 106 0.53 -13.19 -12.42
N LEU A 107 -0.73 -12.74 -12.35
CA LEU A 107 -1.89 -13.59 -12.63
C LEU A 107 -1.93 -14.04 -14.09
N TRP A 108 -1.54 -13.18 -15.03
CA TRP A 108 -1.39 -13.55 -16.44
C TRP A 108 -0.31 -14.63 -16.65
N LEU A 109 0.82 -14.51 -15.96
CA LEU A 109 1.91 -15.50 -16.02
C LEU A 109 1.52 -16.85 -15.40
N ILE A 110 0.72 -16.86 -14.34
CA ILE A 110 0.27 -18.08 -13.67
C ILE A 110 -0.82 -18.80 -14.48
N GLU A 111 -1.78 -18.06 -15.05
CA GLU A 111 -2.92 -18.63 -15.79
C GLU A 111 -2.57 -19.00 -17.26
N LYS A 112 -1.33 -18.74 -17.72
CA LYS A 112 -0.82 -19.11 -19.05
C LYS A 112 -1.02 -20.58 -19.46
N ARG A 113 -1.37 -21.47 -18.52
CA ARG A 113 -1.66 -22.89 -18.78
C ARG A 113 -3.00 -23.17 -19.47
N LYS A 114 -3.82 -22.15 -19.80
CA LYS A 114 -5.05 -22.32 -20.60
C LYS A 114 -4.99 -21.43 -21.85
N ASP A 115 -4.94 -22.04 -23.04
CA ASP A 115 -4.84 -21.40 -24.37
C ASP A 115 -5.91 -20.34 -24.72
N VAL A 116 -6.84 -20.06 -23.81
CA VAL A 116 -7.92 -19.07 -23.96
C VAL A 116 -7.45 -17.64 -23.65
N PHE A 117 -6.27 -17.46 -23.05
CA PHE A 117 -5.88 -16.20 -22.39
C PHE A 117 -5.08 -15.17 -23.21
N VAL A 118 -4.65 -15.47 -24.44
CA VAL A 118 -3.48 -14.77 -25.01
C VAL A 118 -3.77 -13.41 -25.70
N ARG A 119 -4.88 -13.25 -26.45
CA ARG A 119 -5.10 -12.02 -27.25
C ARG A 119 -6.21 -11.09 -26.74
N LYS A 120 -7.35 -11.64 -26.32
CA LYS A 120 -8.51 -10.84 -25.87
C LYS A 120 -8.21 -10.10 -24.55
N TYR A 121 -7.42 -10.70 -23.67
CA TYR A 121 -7.03 -10.06 -22.40
C TYR A 121 -5.83 -9.12 -22.53
N LEU A 122 -5.00 -9.25 -23.57
CA LEU A 122 -4.00 -8.24 -23.92
C LEU A 122 -4.68 -6.92 -24.30
N ALA A 123 -5.72 -6.98 -25.14
CA ALA A 123 -6.51 -5.82 -25.50
C ALA A 123 -7.21 -5.20 -24.28
N VAL A 124 -7.78 -6.02 -23.39
CA VAL A 124 -8.37 -5.54 -22.13
C VAL A 124 -7.32 -4.93 -21.19
N GLY A 125 -6.13 -5.54 -21.07
CA GLY A 125 -5.02 -5.00 -20.29
C GLY A 125 -4.49 -3.68 -20.85
N LEU A 126 -4.36 -3.58 -22.17
CA LEU A 126 -4.00 -2.34 -22.88
C LEU A 126 -5.07 -1.26 -22.70
N LEU A 127 -6.37 -1.61 -22.80
CA LEU A 127 -7.47 -0.69 -22.55
C LEU A 127 -7.51 -0.23 -21.10
N MET A 128 -7.26 -1.11 -20.12
CA MET A 128 -7.14 -0.75 -18.72
C MET A 128 -5.93 0.17 -18.48
N THR A 129 -4.80 -0.11 -19.15
CA THR A 129 -3.59 0.73 -19.07
C THR A 129 -3.84 2.11 -19.70
N LEU A 130 -4.51 2.16 -20.85
CA LEU A 130 -4.90 3.40 -21.52
C LEU A 130 -5.87 4.22 -20.65
N GLY A 131 -6.93 3.59 -20.16
CA GLY A 131 -7.90 4.21 -19.25
C GLY A 131 -7.21 4.72 -17.97
N PHE A 132 -6.22 3.99 -17.46
CA PHE A 132 -5.38 4.45 -16.36
C PHE A 132 -4.58 5.71 -16.73
N PHE A 133 -3.85 5.70 -17.85
CA PHE A 133 -3.06 6.86 -18.28
C PHE A 133 -3.94 8.11 -18.39
N LEU A 134 -5.13 7.96 -18.98
CA LEU A 134 -6.11 9.02 -19.10
C LEU A 134 -6.58 9.52 -17.72
N CYS A 135 -7.01 8.63 -16.81
CA CYS A 135 -7.44 9.01 -15.46
C CYS A 135 -6.31 9.66 -14.64
N ASN A 136 -5.08 9.17 -14.77
CA ASN A 136 -3.92 9.74 -14.09
C ASN A 136 -3.59 11.14 -14.64
N ASN A 137 -3.70 11.35 -15.95
CA ASN A 137 -3.51 12.67 -16.56
C ASN A 137 -4.58 13.66 -16.07
N ILE A 138 -5.85 13.25 -15.99
CA ILE A 138 -6.92 14.07 -15.38
C ILE A 138 -6.52 14.48 -13.97
N PHE A 139 -6.07 13.52 -13.15
CA PHE A 139 -5.66 13.78 -11.79
C PHE A 139 -4.48 14.76 -11.70
N GLN A 140 -3.44 14.60 -12.53
CA GLN A 140 -2.27 15.50 -12.51
C GLN A 140 -2.62 16.90 -13.00
N ALA A 141 -3.41 17.03 -14.07
CA ALA A 141 -3.83 18.32 -14.59
C ALA A 141 -4.64 19.09 -13.54
N TYR A 142 -5.61 18.44 -12.89
CA TYR A 142 -6.38 19.07 -11.83
C TYR A 142 -5.55 19.36 -10.60
N ARG A 143 -4.58 18.51 -10.26
CA ARG A 143 -3.66 18.78 -9.15
C ARG A 143 -2.82 20.03 -9.41
N GLU A 144 -2.27 20.20 -10.60
CA GLU A 144 -1.47 21.38 -10.96
C GLU A 144 -2.31 22.67 -10.86
N ASP A 145 -3.54 22.63 -11.35
CA ASP A 145 -4.49 23.75 -11.28
C ASP A 145 -4.91 24.06 -9.82
N ILE A 146 -5.07 23.04 -8.97
CA ILE A 146 -5.41 23.22 -7.54
C ILE A 146 -4.23 23.80 -6.75
N GLN A 147 -3.00 23.31 -6.99
CA GLN A 147 -1.81 23.77 -6.28
C GLN A 147 -1.41 25.20 -6.64
N THR A 148 -1.76 25.69 -7.84
CA THR A 148 -1.46 27.06 -8.28
C THR A 148 -2.48 28.10 -7.80
N VAL A 149 -3.74 27.72 -7.55
CA VAL A 149 -4.83 28.68 -7.29
C VAL A 149 -5.32 28.67 -5.83
N GLY A 150 -5.00 27.66 -5.02
CA GLY A 150 -5.24 27.61 -3.55
C GLY A 150 -6.71 27.48 -3.10
N GLN A 151 -7.67 27.94 -3.92
CA GLN A 151 -9.10 27.63 -3.86
C GLN A 151 -9.58 27.12 -5.23
N VAL A 152 -10.30 26.01 -5.23
CA VAL A 152 -10.76 25.34 -6.46
C VAL A 152 -11.86 26.16 -7.12
N ASN A 153 -11.51 27.00 -8.10
CA ASN A 153 -12.51 27.60 -8.97
C ASN A 153 -12.95 26.55 -9.99
N LEU A 154 -14.11 25.92 -9.73
CA LEU A 154 -14.67 24.86 -10.58
C LEU A 154 -14.87 25.31 -12.04
N ALA A 155 -15.06 26.61 -12.28
CA ALA A 155 -15.22 27.17 -13.63
C ALA A 155 -13.89 27.28 -14.40
N LYS A 156 -12.73 27.17 -13.72
CA LYS A 156 -11.39 27.20 -14.33
C LYS A 156 -10.77 25.82 -14.52
N LEU A 157 -11.41 24.76 -14.02
CA LEU A 157 -10.92 23.40 -14.24
C LEU A 157 -11.03 23.05 -15.72
N LYS A 158 -9.96 22.48 -16.27
CA LYS A 158 -9.97 21.95 -17.64
C LYS A 158 -11.11 20.93 -17.78
N ASN A 159 -11.69 20.85 -18.98
CA ASN A 159 -12.63 19.78 -19.30
C ASN A 159 -11.96 18.40 -19.06
N PRO A 160 -12.65 17.39 -18.49
CA PRO A 160 -12.09 16.06 -18.22
C PRO A 160 -11.41 15.40 -19.42
N PHE A 161 -11.95 15.57 -20.63
CA PHE A 161 -11.32 15.03 -21.84
C PHE A 161 -10.01 15.74 -22.16
N THR A 162 -10.00 17.07 -22.10
CA THR A 162 -8.79 17.88 -22.32
C THR A 162 -7.73 17.61 -21.26
N ALA A 163 -8.15 17.37 -20.01
CA ALA A 163 -7.27 16.98 -18.91
C ALA A 163 -6.70 15.57 -19.11
N ALA A 164 -7.49 14.63 -19.63
CA ALA A 164 -7.06 13.24 -19.88
C ALA A 164 -5.96 13.13 -20.94
N ILE A 165 -5.99 13.99 -21.97
CA ILE A 165 -5.00 14.00 -23.05
C ILE A 165 -3.85 15.00 -22.80
N ASN A 166 -3.82 15.68 -21.65
CA ASN A 166 -2.73 16.59 -21.29
C ASN A 166 -1.56 15.80 -20.70
N PHE A 167 -0.56 15.52 -21.53
CA PHE A 167 0.65 14.79 -21.14
C PHE A 167 1.73 15.69 -20.52
N ASP A 168 1.65 17.01 -20.73
CA ASP A 168 2.69 17.95 -20.29
C ASP A 168 2.80 18.01 -18.77
N ALA A 169 1.65 18.07 -18.08
CA ALA A 169 1.60 18.04 -16.61
C ALA A 169 2.23 16.75 -16.05
N THR A 170 1.92 15.61 -16.68
CA THR A 170 2.46 14.30 -16.30
C THR A 170 3.96 14.20 -16.58
N LEU A 171 4.44 14.65 -17.74
CA LEU A 171 5.86 14.67 -18.11
C LEU A 171 6.68 15.60 -17.20
N LYS A 172 6.17 16.80 -16.91
CA LYS A 172 6.77 17.74 -15.97
C LYS A 172 6.89 17.13 -14.57
N ASN A 173 5.85 16.41 -14.13
CA ASN A 173 5.87 15.68 -12.86
C ASN A 173 6.92 14.56 -12.84
N PHE A 174 7.09 13.84 -13.95
CA PHE A 174 8.13 12.80 -14.05
C PHE A 174 9.54 13.39 -14.00
N LYS A 175 9.79 14.49 -14.73
CA LYS A 175 11.10 15.17 -14.72
C LYS A 175 11.46 15.76 -13.37
N ALA A 176 10.48 16.22 -12.60
CA ALA A 176 10.71 16.88 -11.32
C ALA A 176 10.90 15.90 -10.15
N ARG A 177 10.72 14.58 -10.35
CA ARG A 177 10.77 13.62 -9.25
C ARG A 177 12.09 12.86 -9.19
N PRO A 178 12.76 12.87 -8.04
CA PRO A 178 13.98 12.11 -7.85
C PRO A 178 13.66 10.61 -7.89
N GLY A 179 14.52 9.85 -8.58
CA GLY A 179 14.47 8.39 -8.58
C GLY A 179 14.82 7.81 -7.21
N THR A 180 14.29 6.65 -6.86
CA THR A 180 14.61 5.95 -5.59
C THR A 180 16.09 5.56 -5.47
N TRP A 181 16.79 5.43 -6.61
CA TRP A 181 18.23 5.20 -6.66
C TRP A 181 19.05 6.43 -6.24
N GLU A 182 18.50 7.64 -6.41
CA GLU A 182 19.17 8.90 -6.01
C GLU A 182 19.36 8.95 -4.50
N PHE A 183 18.45 8.34 -3.74
CA PHE A 183 18.61 8.21 -2.29
C PHE A 183 19.84 7.36 -1.93
N ASN A 184 20.03 6.22 -2.59
CA ASN A 184 21.21 5.37 -2.35
C ASN A 184 22.48 6.13 -2.70
N PHE A 185 22.48 6.83 -3.84
CA PHE A 185 23.61 7.65 -4.26
C PHE A 185 23.93 8.76 -3.24
N LEU A 186 22.91 9.47 -2.74
CA LEU A 186 23.06 10.50 -1.71
C LEU A 186 23.71 9.94 -0.45
N VAL A 187 23.21 8.81 0.06
CA VAL A 187 23.77 8.12 1.23
C VAL A 187 25.23 7.73 0.99
N PHE A 188 25.51 7.05 -0.13
CA PHE A 188 26.87 6.63 -0.47
C PHE A 188 27.82 7.80 -0.63
N ASN A 189 27.42 8.87 -1.31
CA ASN A 189 28.25 10.04 -1.53
C ASN A 189 28.63 10.73 -0.21
N HIS A 190 27.68 10.86 0.73
CA HIS A 190 27.96 11.41 2.05
C HIS A 190 28.87 10.50 2.88
N GLN A 191 28.61 9.19 2.91
CA GLN A 191 29.42 8.24 3.66
C GLN A 191 30.82 8.06 3.09
N TYR A 192 30.98 8.13 1.77
CA TYR A 192 32.28 8.11 1.11
C TYR A 192 33.07 9.39 1.40
N SER A 193 32.43 10.56 1.28
CA SER A 193 33.07 11.85 1.53
C SER A 193 33.44 12.06 3.00
N LYS A 194 32.63 11.52 3.91
CA LYS A 194 32.82 11.58 5.37
C LYS A 194 32.46 10.23 5.98
N PRO A 195 33.45 9.32 6.13
CA PRO A 195 33.25 8.05 6.81
C PRO A 195 32.69 8.27 8.22
N GLY A 196 31.78 7.39 8.65
CA GLY A 196 31.12 7.52 9.96
C GLY A 196 29.75 8.20 9.95
N MET A 197 29.25 8.64 8.78
CA MET A 197 27.90 9.20 8.65
C MET A 197 26.82 8.10 8.65
N PHE A 198 26.66 7.44 9.78
CA PHE A 198 25.59 6.48 10.03
C PHE A 198 24.85 6.80 11.33
N THR A 199 23.69 6.17 11.53
CA THR A 199 22.78 6.47 12.63
C THR A 199 22.69 5.39 13.70
N ASP A 200 23.50 4.33 13.60
CA ASP A 200 23.59 3.23 14.56
C ASP A 200 22.21 2.64 14.92
N GLY A 201 21.38 2.40 13.92
CA GLY A 201 20.05 1.83 14.10
C GLY A 201 18.97 2.80 14.56
N LYS A 202 19.25 4.10 14.71
CA LYS A 202 18.24 5.10 15.12
C LYS A 202 17.05 5.14 14.16
N ILE A 203 17.25 5.03 12.84
CA ILE A 203 16.13 5.06 11.89
C ILE A 203 15.24 3.83 12.08
N SER A 204 15.85 2.65 12.19
CA SER A 204 15.16 1.39 12.47
C SER A 204 14.38 1.46 13.78
N TRP A 205 14.96 2.04 14.84
CA TRP A 205 14.30 2.21 16.13
C TRP A 205 13.11 3.15 16.08
N GLU A 206 13.25 4.31 15.43
CA GLU A 206 12.13 5.23 15.19
C GLU A 206 11.04 4.59 14.32
N GLY A 207 11.43 3.76 13.36
CA GLY A 207 10.54 2.90 12.60
C GLY A 207 9.74 1.96 13.51
N ILE A 208 10.41 1.26 14.45
CA ILE A 208 9.75 0.34 15.39
C ILE A 208 8.75 1.11 16.24
N LYS A 209 9.15 2.25 16.82
CA LYS A 209 8.25 3.14 17.57
C LYS A 209 7.05 3.56 16.73
N SER A 210 7.27 3.91 15.46
CA SER A 210 6.21 4.33 14.55
C SER A 210 5.18 3.21 14.32
N SER A 211 5.63 1.96 14.29
CA SER A 211 4.79 0.79 14.02
C SER A 211 3.87 0.41 15.20
N ILE A 212 4.27 0.67 16.45
CA ILE A 212 3.50 0.32 17.66
C ILE A 212 2.27 1.23 17.80
N PRO A 213 1.02 0.73 17.79
CA PRO A 213 -0.17 1.58 17.95
C PRO A 213 -0.13 2.47 19.22
N ARG A 214 -0.63 3.71 19.14
CA ARG A 214 -0.68 4.62 20.31
C ARG A 214 -1.53 4.09 21.47
N ILE A 215 -2.48 3.19 21.20
CA ILE A 215 -3.23 2.53 22.27
C ILE A 215 -2.34 1.64 23.17
N ILE A 216 -1.25 1.09 22.60
CA ILE A 216 -0.26 0.30 23.33
C ILE A 216 0.80 1.22 23.94
N TRP A 217 1.17 2.30 23.24
CA TRP A 217 2.15 3.28 23.71
C TRP A 217 1.64 4.73 23.55
N PRO A 218 0.86 5.26 24.52
CA PRO A 218 0.17 6.56 24.39
C PRO A 218 1.11 7.76 24.27
N GLY A 219 2.21 7.76 25.02
CA GLY A 219 3.19 8.85 25.03
C GLY A 219 4.25 8.77 23.93
N LYS A 220 4.09 7.90 22.92
CA LYS A 220 5.14 7.72 21.91
C LYS A 220 5.30 8.99 21.06
N GLN A 221 6.54 9.46 20.98
CA GLN A 221 6.99 10.42 19.99
C GLN A 221 8.01 9.73 19.11
N PHE A 222 8.00 10.03 17.82
CA PHE A 222 8.98 9.50 16.89
C PHE A 222 9.41 10.58 15.90
N LEU A 223 10.65 10.50 15.46
CA LEU A 223 11.20 11.38 14.44
C LEU A 223 10.96 10.80 13.06
N VAL A 224 10.65 11.66 12.09
CA VAL A 224 10.51 11.23 10.69
C VAL A 224 11.90 11.00 10.10
N ILE A 225 12.05 10.02 9.20
CA ILE A 225 13.35 9.70 8.59
C ILE A 225 13.99 10.93 7.95
N ASP A 226 13.20 11.77 7.29
CA ASP A 226 13.68 13.01 6.67
C ASP A 226 14.35 13.96 7.67
N GLU A 227 13.84 14.05 8.88
CA GLU A 227 14.43 14.88 9.94
C GLU A 227 15.74 14.27 10.44
N ILE A 228 15.81 12.95 10.56
CA ILE A 228 17.03 12.24 10.97
C ILE A 228 18.13 12.45 9.91
N LEU A 229 17.79 12.30 8.63
CA LEU A 229 18.71 12.49 7.50
C LEU A 229 19.14 13.95 7.35
N ALA A 230 18.22 14.89 7.44
CA ALA A 230 18.50 16.32 7.40
C ALA A 230 19.53 16.72 8.47
N ASN A 231 19.35 16.18 9.69
CA ASN A 231 20.28 16.40 10.79
C ASN A 231 21.64 15.72 10.57
N LEU A 232 21.65 14.48 10.08
CA LEU A 232 22.88 13.71 9.83
C LEU A 232 23.74 14.36 8.75
N TYR A 233 23.13 14.71 7.60
CA TYR A 233 23.83 15.24 6.44
C TYR A 233 23.92 16.77 6.41
N ARG A 234 23.27 17.46 7.36
CA ARG A 234 23.20 18.94 7.47
C ARG A 234 22.60 19.57 6.21
N VAL A 235 21.52 18.97 5.71
CA VAL A 235 20.78 19.39 4.50
C VAL A 235 19.36 19.77 4.88
N LYS A 236 18.65 20.50 4.00
CA LYS A 236 17.24 20.82 4.25
C LYS A 236 16.38 19.58 4.05
N THR A 237 15.31 19.43 4.83
CA THR A 237 14.35 18.30 4.72
C THR A 237 13.83 18.10 3.30
N LYS A 238 13.62 19.20 2.54
CA LYS A 238 13.15 19.16 1.15
C LYS A 238 14.17 18.51 0.18
N GLU A 239 15.46 18.54 0.52
CA GLU A 239 16.53 17.95 -0.29
C GLU A 239 16.67 16.43 -0.06
N VAL A 240 16.06 15.90 1.02
CA VAL A 240 16.03 14.47 1.36
C VAL A 240 14.64 13.83 1.22
N ASP A 241 13.66 14.59 0.70
CA ASP A 241 12.32 14.10 0.33
C ASP A 241 12.37 13.27 -0.97
N ILE A 242 13.13 12.18 -0.89
CA ILE A 242 13.34 11.17 -1.93
C ILE A 242 12.74 9.86 -1.42
N GLY A 243 12.27 9.00 -2.34
CA GLY A 243 11.81 7.65 -1.98
C GLY A 243 12.95 6.83 -1.36
N LYS A 244 12.73 6.28 -0.17
CA LYS A 244 13.77 5.67 0.67
C LYS A 244 13.62 4.16 0.60
N ASN A 245 14.33 3.49 -0.29
CA ASN A 245 14.29 2.04 -0.35
C ASN A 245 14.92 1.40 0.91
N ILE A 246 14.65 0.11 1.13
CA ILE A 246 15.17 -0.65 2.28
C ILE A 246 16.71 -0.64 2.35
N PHE A 247 17.38 -0.68 1.20
CA PHE A 247 18.84 -0.74 1.15
C PHE A 247 19.46 0.57 1.65
N GLY A 248 19.01 1.71 1.13
CA GLY A 248 19.48 3.02 1.57
C GLY A 248 19.18 3.25 3.06
N VAL A 249 18.02 2.84 3.57
CA VAL A 249 17.69 2.98 4.99
C VAL A 249 18.64 2.18 5.88
N VAL A 250 18.88 0.91 5.54
CA VAL A 250 19.80 0.04 6.31
C VAL A 250 21.26 0.51 6.15
N GLN A 251 21.64 1.05 4.99
CA GLN A 251 22.95 1.65 4.76
C GLN A 251 23.17 2.90 5.63
N VAL A 252 22.14 3.72 5.85
CA VAL A 252 22.25 4.86 6.78
C VAL A 252 22.40 4.39 8.21
N ASP A 253 21.68 3.34 8.62
CA ASP A 253 21.76 2.84 9.99
C ASP A 253 23.04 2.07 10.31
N PHE A 254 23.57 1.28 9.37
CA PHE A 254 24.63 0.30 9.65
C PHE A 254 25.81 0.36 8.67
N GLY A 255 25.85 1.35 7.77
CA GLY A 255 26.87 1.45 6.73
C GLY A 255 26.91 0.22 5.83
N TYR A 256 28.12 -0.20 5.44
CA TYR A 256 28.32 -1.33 4.53
C TYR A 256 27.84 -2.69 5.05
N LEU A 257 27.54 -2.84 6.34
CA LEU A 257 26.88 -4.04 6.87
C LEU A 257 25.49 -4.26 6.24
N SER A 258 24.89 -3.22 5.64
CA SER A 258 23.65 -3.32 4.89
C SER A 258 23.68 -4.38 3.78
N LEU A 259 24.85 -4.61 3.15
CA LEU A 259 25.06 -5.61 2.11
C LEU A 259 24.80 -7.04 2.61
N ILE A 260 24.92 -7.27 3.91
CA ILE A 260 24.64 -8.56 4.56
C ILE A 260 23.26 -8.54 5.21
N ILE A 261 22.92 -7.46 5.92
CA ILE A 261 21.66 -7.34 6.67
C ILE A 261 20.44 -7.39 5.73
N VAL A 262 20.46 -6.67 4.60
CA VAL A 262 19.30 -6.59 3.70
C VAL A 262 18.97 -7.95 3.07
N PRO A 263 19.93 -8.72 2.50
CA PRO A 263 19.66 -10.08 2.05
C PRO A 263 19.11 -11.00 3.15
N LEU A 264 19.66 -10.93 4.37
CA LEU A 264 19.18 -11.74 5.50
C LEU A 264 17.73 -11.39 5.86
N ILE A 265 17.36 -10.11 5.84
CA ILE A 265 15.99 -9.64 6.04
C ILE A 265 15.08 -10.24 4.96
N ILE A 266 15.45 -10.13 3.68
CA ILE A 266 14.63 -10.64 2.57
C ILE A 266 14.44 -12.17 2.69
N ILE A 267 15.52 -12.92 2.96
CA ILE A 267 15.45 -14.37 3.17
C ILE A 267 14.53 -14.71 4.34
N SER A 268 14.63 -13.97 5.44
CA SER A 268 13.77 -14.17 6.62
C SER A 268 12.30 -13.94 6.29
N ILE A 269 11.98 -12.91 5.50
CA ILE A 269 10.60 -12.65 5.04
C ILE A 269 10.08 -13.81 4.18
N ILE A 270 10.90 -14.34 3.27
CA ILE A 270 10.52 -15.49 2.44
C ILE A 270 10.25 -16.73 3.32
N ALA A 271 11.10 -17.00 4.30
CA ALA A 271 10.91 -18.11 5.24
C ALA A 271 9.62 -17.96 6.06
N ILE A 272 9.36 -16.75 6.60
CA ILE A 272 8.13 -16.42 7.33
C ILE A 272 6.91 -16.61 6.40
N MET A 273 6.99 -16.15 5.16
CA MET A 273 5.93 -16.32 4.17
C MET A 273 5.60 -17.81 3.96
N ALA A 274 6.62 -18.64 3.74
CA ALA A 274 6.44 -20.08 3.54
C ALA A 274 5.78 -20.75 4.74
N ALA A 275 6.22 -20.41 5.96
CA ALA A 275 5.63 -20.91 7.21
C ALA A 275 4.16 -20.50 7.37
N LEU A 276 3.85 -19.22 7.14
CA LEU A 276 2.49 -18.69 7.26
C LEU A 276 1.54 -19.30 6.21
N ILE A 277 2.01 -19.46 4.97
CA ILE A 277 1.23 -20.13 3.90
C ILE A 277 0.92 -21.56 4.30
N ARG A 278 1.92 -22.33 4.76
CA ARG A 278 1.74 -23.72 5.18
C ARG A 278 0.73 -23.83 6.32
N MET A 279 0.79 -22.92 7.29
CA MET A 279 -0.13 -22.90 8.43
C MET A 279 -1.57 -22.52 8.03
N THR A 280 -1.75 -21.69 7.00
CA THR A 280 -3.05 -21.12 6.63
C THR A 280 -3.67 -21.68 5.35
N ILE A 281 -3.05 -22.68 4.72
CA ILE A 281 -3.51 -23.26 3.46
C ILE A 281 -4.97 -23.78 3.52
N HIS A 282 -5.39 -24.31 4.67
CA HIS A 282 -6.75 -24.78 4.91
C HIS A 282 -7.75 -23.67 5.25
N TYR A 283 -7.28 -22.43 5.40
CA TYR A 283 -8.07 -21.27 5.82
C TYR A 283 -7.97 -20.14 4.78
N PRO A 284 -8.76 -20.19 3.69
CA PRO A 284 -8.57 -19.33 2.51
C PRO A 284 -8.59 -17.82 2.80
N THR A 285 -9.34 -17.37 3.81
CA THR A 285 -9.37 -15.95 4.20
C THR A 285 -8.04 -15.52 4.82
N PHE A 286 -7.48 -16.32 5.73
CA PHE A 286 -6.20 -16.00 6.38
C PHE A 286 -5.04 -16.15 5.43
N LEU A 287 -5.07 -17.16 4.54
CA LEU A 287 -4.11 -17.29 3.46
C LEU A 287 -4.07 -16.03 2.61
N TRP A 288 -5.23 -15.53 2.17
CA TRP A 288 -5.35 -14.29 1.38
C TRP A 288 -4.80 -13.07 2.12
N LEU A 289 -5.10 -12.91 3.42
CA LEU A 289 -4.59 -11.80 4.22
C LEU A 289 -3.06 -11.84 4.38
N PHE A 290 -2.48 -13.00 4.70
CA PHE A 290 -1.04 -13.14 4.86
C PHE A 290 -0.30 -12.98 3.53
N SER A 291 -0.70 -13.71 2.49
CA SER A 291 -0.04 -13.65 1.19
C SER A 291 -0.14 -12.26 0.58
N GLY A 292 -1.31 -11.62 0.68
CA GLY A 292 -1.50 -10.28 0.11
C GLY A 292 -0.75 -9.19 0.87
N ASN A 293 -0.59 -9.28 2.20
CA ASN A 293 0.25 -8.34 2.96
C ASN A 293 1.73 -8.44 2.58
N ILE A 294 2.23 -9.65 2.38
CA ILE A 294 3.64 -9.86 1.97
C ILE A 294 3.85 -9.41 0.52
N LEU A 295 2.93 -9.74 -0.40
CA LEU A 295 2.98 -9.25 -1.78
C LEU A 295 2.92 -7.72 -1.85
N PHE A 296 2.06 -7.09 -1.03
CA PHE A 296 1.97 -5.64 -0.95
C PHE A 296 3.31 -5.03 -0.49
N PHE A 297 3.95 -5.61 0.51
CA PHE A 297 5.29 -5.19 0.93
C PHE A 297 6.32 -5.32 -0.20
N LEU A 298 6.38 -6.48 -0.88
CA LEU A 298 7.35 -6.73 -1.95
C LEU A 298 7.21 -5.73 -3.11
N VAL A 299 6.00 -5.29 -3.42
CA VAL A 299 5.75 -4.26 -4.45
C VAL A 299 6.23 -2.88 -4.01
N ASN A 300 6.23 -2.58 -2.70
CA ASN A 300 6.57 -1.25 -2.17
C ASN A 300 7.98 -1.16 -1.56
N ILE A 301 8.75 -2.24 -1.54
CA ILE A 301 10.07 -2.32 -0.89
C ILE A 301 11.09 -1.30 -1.44
N GLU A 302 10.95 -0.94 -2.71
CA GLU A 302 11.83 0.02 -3.38
C GLU A 302 11.48 1.49 -3.07
N GLU A 303 10.28 1.77 -2.56
CA GLU A 303 9.84 3.14 -2.33
C GLU A 303 9.90 3.55 -0.85
N ASN A 304 9.74 2.60 0.07
CA ASN A 304 9.72 2.88 1.51
C ASN A 304 10.24 1.69 2.34
N GLY A 305 11.47 1.81 2.83
CA GLY A 305 12.15 0.79 3.64
C GLY A 305 11.43 0.48 4.96
N ASN A 306 10.64 1.42 5.49
CA ASN A 306 9.86 1.23 6.72
C ASN A 306 8.60 0.38 6.51
N GLU A 307 8.22 0.08 5.27
CA GLU A 307 7.06 -0.81 4.97
C GLU A 307 7.22 -2.19 5.60
N ILE A 308 8.46 -2.65 5.84
CA ILE A 308 8.72 -3.93 6.50
C ILE A 308 8.12 -3.96 7.91
N LEU A 309 8.21 -2.87 8.66
CA LEU A 309 7.73 -2.79 10.04
C LEU A 309 6.20 -2.75 10.06
N TYR A 310 5.57 -2.06 9.11
CA TYR A 310 4.13 -2.08 8.94
C TYR A 310 3.62 -3.46 8.49
N MET A 311 4.34 -4.14 7.59
CA MET A 311 4.04 -5.50 7.19
C MET A 311 4.09 -6.45 8.41
N LEU A 312 5.15 -6.41 9.20
CA LEU A 312 5.31 -7.25 10.40
C LEU A 312 4.22 -6.98 11.44
N ARG A 313 3.90 -5.71 11.69
CA ARG A 313 2.77 -5.31 12.55
C ARG A 313 1.47 -5.94 12.06
N ASN A 314 1.18 -5.82 10.77
CA ASN A 314 -0.05 -6.37 10.19
C ASN A 314 -0.07 -7.90 10.25
N ILE A 315 1.06 -8.59 10.02
CA ILE A 315 1.20 -10.04 10.22
C ILE A 315 0.86 -10.41 11.67
N GLY A 316 1.41 -9.70 12.66
CA GLY A 316 1.12 -9.93 14.07
C GLY A 316 -0.36 -9.79 14.41
N LEU A 317 -1.03 -8.76 13.88
CA LEU A 317 -2.48 -8.57 14.05
C LEU A 317 -3.29 -9.70 13.40
N ILE A 318 -2.93 -10.11 12.18
CA ILE A 318 -3.62 -11.20 11.47
C ILE A 318 -3.42 -12.53 12.23
N LEU A 319 -2.22 -12.78 12.78
CA LEU A 319 -1.94 -13.96 13.62
C LEU A 319 -2.81 -14.00 14.87
N LEU A 320 -2.98 -12.86 15.55
CA LEU A 320 -3.82 -12.77 16.74
C LEU A 320 -5.29 -13.10 16.40
N ILE A 321 -5.82 -12.54 15.31
CA ILE A 321 -7.18 -12.84 14.84
C ILE A 321 -7.30 -14.32 14.43
N PHE A 322 -6.28 -14.87 13.76
CA PHE A 322 -6.25 -16.26 13.35
C PHE A 322 -6.28 -17.21 14.56
N TYR A 323 -5.48 -16.93 15.58
CA TYR A 323 -5.47 -17.72 16.81
C TYR A 323 -6.82 -17.64 17.55
N GLY A 324 -7.40 -16.45 17.64
CA GLY A 324 -8.76 -16.26 18.19
C GLY A 324 -9.81 -17.07 17.43
N TYR A 325 -9.73 -17.12 16.10
CA TYR A 325 -10.59 -17.95 15.26
C TYR A 325 -10.41 -19.46 15.52
N LEU A 326 -9.17 -19.93 15.65
CA LEU A 326 -8.90 -21.34 15.99
C LEU A 326 -9.46 -21.71 17.37
N MET A 327 -9.28 -20.83 18.37
CA MET A 327 -9.84 -21.02 19.71
C MET A 327 -11.37 -21.06 19.69
N ALA A 328 -12.02 -20.11 19.02
CA ALA A 328 -13.48 -20.08 18.90
C ALA A 328 -14.02 -21.38 18.27
N ASN A 329 -13.39 -21.86 17.21
CA ASN A 329 -13.76 -23.13 16.58
C ASN A 329 -13.59 -24.33 17.51
N LYS A 330 -12.52 -24.35 18.33
CA LYS A 330 -12.29 -25.41 19.31
C LYS A 330 -13.36 -25.41 20.39
N ILE A 331 -13.71 -24.23 20.92
CA ILE A 331 -14.78 -24.05 21.91
C ILE A 331 -16.13 -24.51 21.33
N LEU A 332 -16.47 -24.09 20.11
CA LEU A 332 -17.72 -24.50 19.45
C LEU A 332 -17.82 -26.01 19.24
N LYS A 333 -16.72 -26.67 18.85
CA LYS A 333 -16.68 -28.14 18.74
C LYS A 333 -16.93 -28.81 20.08
N PHE A 334 -16.29 -28.32 21.14
CA PHE A 334 -16.48 -28.84 22.51
C PHE A 334 -17.92 -28.67 23.00
N CYS A 335 -18.51 -27.49 22.80
CA CYS A 335 -19.92 -27.24 23.14
C CYS A 335 -20.88 -28.15 22.35
N ASN A 336 -20.63 -28.34 21.05
CA ASN A 336 -21.47 -29.22 20.22
C ASN A 336 -21.34 -30.70 20.58
N GLN A 337 -20.18 -31.16 21.05
CA GLN A 337 -20.00 -32.53 21.58
C GLN A 337 -20.79 -32.73 22.87
N LYS A 338 -20.73 -31.75 23.78
CA LYS A 338 -21.47 -31.77 25.05
C LYS A 338 -23.01 -31.75 24.85
N VAL A 339 -23.50 -31.02 23.86
CA VAL A 339 -24.95 -30.97 23.51
C VAL A 339 -25.42 -32.27 22.83
N ARG A 340 -24.55 -33.00 22.14
CA ARG A 340 -24.89 -34.25 21.47
C ARG A 340 -24.79 -35.50 22.37
N GLY A 341 -24.45 -35.34 23.65
CA GLY A 341 -24.37 -36.47 24.59
C GLY A 341 -23.33 -37.53 24.22
N ILE A 342 -22.33 -37.16 23.42
CA ILE A 342 -21.22 -38.05 23.08
C ILE A 342 -20.15 -37.82 24.15
N ASN A 343 -20.19 -38.65 25.21
CA ASN A 343 -19.13 -38.73 26.21
C ASN A 343 -17.87 -39.35 25.62
#